data_AF-A0A2V9SBZ6-F1
#
_entry.id   AF-A0A2V9SBZ6-F1
#
_cell.length_a   1.000
_cell.length_b   1.000
_cell.length_c   1.000
_cell.angle_alpha   90.00
_cell.angle_beta   90.00
_cell.angle_gamma   90.00
#
_symmetry.space_group_name_H-M   'P 1'
#
loop_
_entity.id
_entity.type
_entity.pdbx_description
1 polymer ?
#
loop_
_entity_poly.entity_id
_entity_poly.type
_entity_poly.pdbx_seq_one_letter_code
_entity_poly.pdbx_strand_id
1 'polypeptide(L)'
;MGREVAPAIKYVKFWRAYWEYASPLASPSEATIRLDHKPGEKVQVDFSDGVWLTDSTTGKKTLTEFFLGVLPFSSHVFGEFVLDQKLPTFVRLDERMFAYFGGVTPHLVVDNLKSGVHKTHLYDPDVNSTYCDFANHMGFAVLPARPRKPQDKGSGETHIGVVQRDFYQRVRNQVFYSLEELNAILRRYLENLSQEVMKDYGVSRAQRFEEEKKHLKPLPPSRFELSEWRGAKVHPDCHIQVVKTSTRCRLSMSVRACVCA
;
A
#
# COMPACT_ATOMS: atom_id res chain seq x y z
N MET A 1 -26.09 26.22 -3.10
CA MET A 1 -26.47 25.33 -1.99
C MET A 1 -26.61 23.93 -2.57
N GLY A 2 -25.97 22.94 -1.95
CA GLY A 2 -25.96 21.54 -2.42
C GLY A 2 -24.55 21.07 -2.74
N ARG A 3 -23.72 20.89 -1.70
CA ARG A 3 -22.54 20.02 -1.82
C ARG A 3 -23.08 18.63 -2.15
N GLU A 4 -22.79 18.13 -3.33
CA GLU A 4 -22.93 16.71 -3.62
C GLU A 4 -21.80 16.00 -2.85
N VAL A 5 -22.05 15.78 -1.55
CA VAL A 5 -21.22 14.91 -0.75
C VAL A 5 -21.57 13.51 -1.25
N ALA A 6 -20.78 12.99 -2.20
CA ALA A 6 -20.90 11.61 -2.62
C ALA A 6 -21.02 10.76 -1.35
N PRO A 7 -22.08 9.94 -1.21
CA PRO A 7 -22.27 9.13 0.00
C PRO A 7 -20.99 8.34 0.23
N ALA A 8 -20.53 8.24 1.48
CA ALA A 8 -19.37 7.42 1.83
C ALA A 8 -19.64 5.97 1.40
N ILE A 9 -19.21 5.61 0.19
CA ILE A 9 -19.40 4.27 -0.36
C ILE A 9 -18.47 3.36 0.42
N LYS A 10 -19.04 2.40 1.15
CA LYS A 10 -18.25 1.34 1.81
C LYS A 10 -17.38 0.63 0.78
N TYR A 11 -16.14 0.33 1.15
CA TYR A 11 -15.15 -0.28 0.25
C TYR A 11 -15.67 -1.51 -0.53
N VAL A 12 -16.40 -2.41 0.11
CA VAL A 12 -17.02 -3.59 -0.54
C VAL A 12 -17.98 -3.20 -1.68
N LYS A 13 -18.80 -2.16 -1.48
CA LYS A 13 -19.76 -1.69 -2.49
C LYS A 13 -19.04 -1.06 -3.68
N PHE A 14 -17.97 -0.30 -3.41
CA PHE A 14 -17.09 0.23 -4.46
C PHE A 14 -16.49 -0.91 -5.30
N TRP A 15 -15.94 -1.93 -4.64
CA TRP A 15 -15.26 -3.05 -5.32
C TRP A 15 -16.19 -3.82 -6.27
N ARG A 16 -17.42 -4.13 -5.83
CA ARG A 16 -18.42 -4.81 -6.68
C ARG A 16 -18.78 -3.97 -7.91
N ALA A 17 -19.07 -2.69 -7.70
CA ALA A 17 -19.40 -1.77 -8.78
C ALA A 17 -18.24 -1.59 -9.78
N TYR A 18 -16.99 -1.54 -9.29
CA TYR A 18 -15.80 -1.46 -10.14
C TYR A 18 -15.71 -2.65 -11.11
N TRP A 19 -15.90 -3.88 -10.62
CA TRP A 19 -15.83 -5.08 -11.46
C TRP A 19 -17.01 -5.22 -12.42
N GLU A 20 -18.22 -4.84 -11.99
CA GLU A 20 -19.40 -4.79 -12.88
C GLU A 20 -19.19 -3.79 -14.03
N TYR A 21 -18.58 -2.64 -13.77
CA TYR A 21 -18.33 -1.58 -14.76
C TYR A 21 -17.09 -1.82 -15.62
N ALA A 22 -16.02 -2.41 -15.07
CA ALA A 22 -14.77 -2.65 -15.79
C ALA A 22 -14.85 -3.83 -16.78
N SER A 23 -15.84 -4.71 -16.63
CA SER A 23 -16.02 -5.92 -17.46
C SER A 23 -16.44 -5.64 -18.93
N PRO A 24 -17.33 -4.67 -19.25
CA PRO A 24 -17.84 -4.50 -20.63
C PRO A 24 -17.08 -3.48 -21.51
N LEU A 25 -16.19 -2.65 -20.97
CA LEU A 25 -15.52 -1.57 -21.71
C LEU A 25 -14.21 -2.05 -22.36
N ALA A 26 -14.31 -2.82 -23.45
CA ALA A 26 -13.14 -3.32 -24.17
C ALA A 26 -13.26 -3.20 -25.69
N SER A 27 -12.70 -2.13 -26.26
CA SER A 27 -11.96 -2.20 -27.52
C SER A 27 -10.66 -1.40 -27.38
N PRO A 28 -9.50 -1.93 -27.81
CA PRO A 28 -8.23 -1.22 -27.72
C PRO A 28 -8.16 -0.16 -28.83
N SER A 29 -7.96 1.10 -28.48
CA SER A 29 -7.41 2.07 -29.42
C SER A 29 -5.88 2.03 -29.31
N GLU A 30 -5.19 1.93 -30.44
CA GLU A 30 -3.73 1.79 -30.58
C GLU A 30 -2.92 3.04 -30.18
N ALA A 31 -3.51 3.96 -29.41
CA ALA A 31 -2.90 5.23 -29.04
C ALA A 31 -2.30 5.16 -27.63
N THR A 32 -0.99 5.40 -27.50
CA THR A 32 -0.33 5.64 -26.21
C THR A 32 -0.66 7.06 -25.74
N ILE A 33 -1.66 7.18 -24.88
CA ILE A 33 -2.06 8.47 -24.28
C ILE A 33 -1.12 8.75 -23.10
N ARG A 34 -0.53 9.95 -23.04
CA ARG A 34 0.09 10.45 -21.79
C ARG A 34 -1.02 10.56 -20.74
N LEU A 35 -0.94 9.77 -19.69
CA LEU A 35 -1.92 9.83 -18.60
C LEU A 35 -1.65 11.10 -17.80
N ASP A 36 -2.55 12.08 -17.92
CA ASP A 36 -2.59 13.22 -17.01
C ASP A 36 -3.07 12.72 -15.64
N HIS A 37 -2.19 12.79 -14.64
CA HIS A 37 -2.53 12.44 -13.26
C HIS A 37 -3.00 13.68 -12.52
N LYS A 38 -4.20 13.63 -11.94
CA LYS A 38 -4.68 14.74 -11.12
C LYS A 38 -3.93 14.74 -9.78
N PRO A 39 -3.54 15.91 -9.24
CA PRO A 39 -2.88 15.99 -7.95
C PRO A 39 -3.72 15.32 -6.84
N GLY A 40 -3.10 14.42 -6.08
CA GLY A 40 -3.71 13.79 -4.91
C GLY A 40 -4.81 12.78 -5.24
N GLU A 41 -5.01 12.42 -6.51
CA GLU A 41 -6.06 11.50 -6.94
C GLU A 41 -5.79 10.05 -6.52
N LYS A 42 -4.54 9.62 -6.61
CA LYS A 42 -4.15 8.23 -6.36
C LYS A 42 -2.69 8.13 -5.93
N VAL A 43 -2.40 7.10 -5.15
CA VAL A 43 -1.05 6.59 -4.92
C VAL A 43 -0.91 5.24 -5.61
N GLN A 44 0.26 4.94 -6.15
CA GLN A 44 0.58 3.63 -6.71
C GLN A 44 1.58 2.94 -5.78
N VAL A 45 1.28 1.71 -5.39
CA VAL A 45 2.16 0.91 -4.55
C VAL A 45 2.59 -0.35 -5.27
N ASP A 46 3.83 -0.75 -5.04
CA ASP A 46 4.42 -1.96 -5.59
C ASP A 46 5.30 -2.66 -4.55
N PHE A 47 5.40 -3.98 -4.70
CA PHE A 47 6.32 -4.82 -3.95
C PHE A 47 7.27 -5.53 -4.89
N SER A 48 8.54 -5.55 -4.51
CA SER A 48 9.56 -6.22 -5.28
C SER A 48 10.62 -6.85 -4.38
N ASP A 49 11.39 -7.75 -4.96
CA ASP A 49 12.53 -8.36 -4.28
C ASP A 49 13.56 -7.27 -3.92
N GLY A 50 13.99 -7.27 -2.66
CA GLY A 50 14.85 -6.26 -2.06
C GLY A 50 16.36 -6.54 -2.14
N VAL A 51 17.10 -6.01 -1.17
CA VAL A 51 18.54 -6.22 -0.98
C VAL A 51 18.78 -7.32 0.06
N TRP A 52 19.87 -8.08 -0.08
CA TRP A 52 20.26 -9.09 0.89
C TRP A 52 20.80 -8.46 2.19
N LEU A 53 20.24 -8.88 3.32
CA LEU A 53 20.84 -8.67 4.63
C LEU A 53 21.70 -9.86 4.99
N THR A 54 22.87 -9.61 5.55
CA THR A 54 23.79 -10.64 6.03
C THR A 54 23.84 -10.60 7.55
N ASP A 55 23.55 -11.73 8.20
CA ASP A 55 23.75 -11.87 9.64
C ASP A 55 25.25 -11.79 9.96
N SER A 56 25.64 -10.87 10.84
CA SER A 56 27.04 -10.63 11.21
C SER A 56 27.70 -11.80 11.94
N THR A 57 26.91 -12.66 12.57
CA THR A 57 27.38 -13.79 13.39
C THR A 57 27.38 -15.08 12.57
N THR A 58 26.32 -15.33 11.80
CA THR A 58 26.14 -16.60 11.08
C THR A 58 26.51 -16.52 9.60
N GLY A 59 26.65 -15.33 9.03
CA GLY A 59 26.84 -15.12 7.60
C GLY A 59 25.59 -15.45 6.76
N LYS A 60 24.47 -15.81 7.39
CA LYS A 60 23.23 -16.16 6.70
C LYS A 60 22.68 -14.95 5.97
N LYS A 61 22.35 -15.13 4.70
CA LYS A 61 21.72 -14.09 3.87
C LYS A 61 20.20 -14.21 3.89
N THR A 62 19.52 -13.13 4.18
CA THR A 62 18.05 -13.00 4.14
C THR A 62 17.68 -11.96 3.10
N LEU A 63 16.88 -12.35 2.11
CA LEU A 63 16.38 -11.43 1.10
C LEU A 63 15.27 -10.57 1.72
N THR A 64 15.38 -9.25 1.58
CA THR A 64 14.33 -8.31 2.01
C THR A 64 13.27 -8.17 0.94
N GLU A 65 12.13 -7.62 1.34
CA GLU A 65 11.04 -7.19 0.46
C GLU A 65 11.07 -5.67 0.40
N PHE A 66 10.95 -5.10 -0.80
CA PHE A 66 10.98 -3.67 -1.01
C PHE A 66 9.59 -3.14 -1.34
N PHE A 67 9.03 -2.35 -0.44
CA PHE A 67 7.80 -1.60 -0.64
C PHE A 67 8.10 -0.22 -1.22
N LEU A 68 7.41 0.13 -2.29
CA LEU A 68 7.50 1.44 -2.95
C LEU A 68 6.10 2.02 -3.11
N GLY A 69 5.94 3.29 -2.71
CA GLY A 69 4.72 4.07 -2.90
C GLY A 69 5.01 5.36 -3.64
N VAL A 70 4.29 5.65 -4.72
CA VAL A 70 4.53 6.82 -5.58
C VAL A 70 3.23 7.59 -5.82
N LEU A 71 3.29 8.91 -5.61
CA LEU A 71 2.25 9.83 -6.08
C LEU A 71 2.51 10.18 -7.55
N PRO A 72 1.66 9.73 -8.50
CA PRO A 72 1.98 9.83 -9.93
C PRO A 72 2.07 11.27 -10.47
N PHE A 73 1.39 12.24 -9.85
CA PHE A 73 1.46 13.64 -10.28
C PHE A 73 2.82 14.28 -9.94
N SER A 74 3.25 14.23 -8.68
CA SER A 74 4.54 14.81 -8.27
C SER A 74 5.73 13.88 -8.54
N SER A 75 5.47 12.60 -8.81
CA SER A 75 6.48 11.53 -8.78
C SER A 75 7.20 11.44 -7.43
N HIS A 76 6.59 11.94 -6.35
CA HIS A 76 7.14 11.85 -5.00
C HIS A 76 7.05 10.42 -4.48
N VAL A 77 8.13 9.94 -3.87
CA VAL A 77 8.34 8.52 -3.59
C VAL A 77 8.53 8.30 -2.11
N PHE A 78 7.81 7.31 -1.59
CA PHE A 78 8.08 6.65 -0.33
C PHE A 78 8.61 5.25 -0.62
N GLY A 79 9.54 4.76 0.20
CA GLY A 79 10.01 3.40 0.10
C GLY A 79 10.51 2.88 1.43
N GLU A 80 10.35 1.58 1.66
CA GLU A 80 10.81 0.92 2.87
C GLU A 80 11.11 -0.57 2.60
N PHE A 81 12.24 -1.05 3.09
CA PHE A 81 12.57 -2.47 3.12
C PHE A 81 11.97 -3.11 4.36
N VAL A 82 11.37 -4.29 4.17
CA VAL A 82 10.79 -5.13 5.21
C VAL A 82 11.21 -6.59 5.01
N LEU A 83 10.84 -7.46 5.96
CA LEU A 83 11.19 -8.89 5.91
C LEU A 83 10.07 -9.77 5.33
N ASP A 84 8.86 -9.25 5.22
CA ASP A 84 7.72 -10.01 4.73
C ASP A 84 6.66 -9.09 4.10
N GLN A 85 5.80 -9.70 3.28
CA GLN A 85 4.66 -9.04 2.65
C GLN A 85 3.34 -9.44 3.34
N LYS A 86 3.34 -9.75 4.64
CA LYS A 86 2.10 -10.16 5.34
C LYS A 86 1.18 -8.96 5.53
N LEU A 87 -0.11 -9.23 5.70
CA LEU A 87 -1.13 -8.20 5.87
C LEU A 87 -0.81 -7.18 6.99
N PRO A 88 -0.36 -7.58 8.20
CA PRO A 88 0.03 -6.61 9.23
C PRO A 88 1.16 -5.68 8.78
N THR A 89 2.17 -6.21 8.11
CA THR A 89 3.30 -5.44 7.59
C THR A 89 2.83 -4.46 6.52
N PHE A 90 1.97 -4.92 5.61
CA PHE A 90 1.39 -4.08 4.56
C PHE A 90 0.56 -2.91 5.11
N VAL A 91 -0.34 -3.17 6.06
CA VAL A 91 -1.13 -2.10 6.73
C VAL A 91 -0.21 -1.07 7.40
N ARG A 92 0.84 -1.53 8.08
CA ARG A 92 1.79 -0.61 8.74
C ARG A 92 2.64 0.17 7.74
N LEU A 93 2.95 -0.40 6.58
CA LEU A 93 3.64 0.31 5.49
C LEU A 93 2.76 1.41 4.90
N ASP A 94 1.49 1.11 4.62
CA ASP A 94 0.53 2.11 4.13
C ASP A 94 0.33 3.26 5.14
N GLU A 95 0.21 2.95 6.44
CA GLU A 95 0.15 3.98 7.48
C GLU A 95 1.38 4.88 7.48
N ARG A 96 2.59 4.29 7.40
CA ARG A 96 3.85 5.06 7.37
C ARG A 96 3.98 5.87 6.08
N MET A 97 3.56 5.31 4.95
CA MET A 97 3.54 6.00 3.65
C MET A 97 2.63 7.22 3.68
N PHE A 98 1.37 7.07 4.10
CA PHE A 98 0.45 8.20 4.18
C PHE A 98 0.89 9.24 5.22
N ALA A 99 1.48 8.80 6.34
CA ALA A 99 2.09 9.70 7.31
C ALA A 99 3.26 10.49 6.71
N TYR A 100 4.10 9.84 5.89
CA TYR A 100 5.20 10.50 5.18
C TYR A 100 4.69 11.55 4.18
N PHE A 101 3.62 11.25 3.43
CA PHE A 101 2.97 12.24 2.56
C PHE A 101 2.18 13.31 3.32
N GLY A 102 1.92 13.11 4.62
CA GLY A 102 1.11 14.03 5.42
C GLY A 102 -0.37 14.05 5.03
N GLY A 103 -0.87 13.01 4.36
CA GLY A 103 -2.26 12.92 3.90
C GLY A 103 -2.55 11.65 3.12
N VAL A 104 -3.84 11.42 2.84
CA VAL A 104 -4.36 10.20 2.19
C VAL A 104 -4.95 10.51 0.82
N THR A 105 -4.64 9.70 -0.19
CA THR A 105 -5.29 9.75 -1.50
C THR A 105 -6.60 8.97 -1.49
N PRO A 106 -7.64 9.35 -2.26
CA PRO A 106 -8.88 8.60 -2.32
C PRO A 106 -8.71 7.21 -2.94
N HIS A 107 -7.67 7.01 -3.77
CA HIS A 107 -7.38 5.73 -4.40
C HIS A 107 -5.95 5.27 -4.09
N LEU A 108 -5.81 3.98 -3.82
CA LEU A 108 -4.52 3.29 -3.73
C LEU A 108 -4.51 2.20 -4.80
N VAL A 109 -3.61 2.33 -5.77
CA VAL A 109 -3.47 1.36 -6.86
C VAL A 109 -2.39 0.37 -6.45
N VAL A 110 -2.74 -0.91 -6.33
CA VAL A 110 -1.76 -1.98 -6.09
C VAL A 110 -1.41 -2.61 -7.42
N ASP A 111 -0.13 -2.57 -7.80
CA ASP A 111 0.36 -3.32 -8.96
C ASP A 111 0.68 -4.78 -8.60
N ASN A 112 0.60 -5.61 -9.63
CA ASN A 112 0.51 -7.06 -9.61
C ASN A 112 1.59 -7.72 -8.72
N LEU A 113 1.25 -8.01 -7.45
CA LEU A 113 1.98 -8.96 -6.61
C LEU A 113 2.14 -10.24 -7.43
N LYS A 114 3.37 -10.56 -7.88
CA LYS A 114 3.69 -11.66 -8.82
C LYS A 114 2.74 -12.84 -8.59
N SER A 115 1.75 -12.95 -9.49
CA SER A 115 0.74 -13.99 -9.50
C SER A 115 1.38 -15.29 -9.99
N GLY A 116 2.18 -15.90 -9.12
CA GLY A 116 2.54 -17.30 -9.18
C GLY A 116 2.02 -17.93 -7.91
N VAL A 117 0.95 -18.72 -8.04
CA VAL A 117 0.32 -19.53 -6.97
C VAL A 117 -0.61 -18.75 -6.04
N HIS A 118 -1.93 -18.95 -6.24
CA HIS A 118 -3.00 -19.03 -5.22
C HIS A 118 -2.86 -18.22 -3.90
N LYS A 119 -2.29 -17.01 -3.94
CA LYS A 119 -2.31 -16.08 -2.81
C LYS A 119 -3.43 -15.10 -3.09
N THR A 120 -4.49 -15.28 -2.32
CA THR A 120 -5.58 -14.33 -2.19
C THR A 120 -5.03 -12.90 -2.15
N HIS A 121 -5.53 -12.02 -3.02
CA HIS A 121 -5.03 -10.65 -3.07
C HIS A 121 -5.19 -10.03 -1.67
N LEU A 122 -4.10 -9.51 -1.09
CA LEU A 122 -4.10 -8.95 0.28
C LEU A 122 -5.18 -7.87 0.49
N TYR A 123 -5.57 -7.24 -0.61
CA TYR A 123 -6.53 -6.16 -0.67
C TYR A 123 -7.93 -6.60 -1.14
N ASP A 124 -8.13 -7.89 -1.43
CA ASP A 124 -9.46 -8.45 -1.74
C ASP A 124 -10.38 -8.30 -0.52
N PRO A 125 -11.46 -7.49 -0.61
CA PRO A 125 -12.38 -7.28 0.50
C PRO A 125 -13.08 -8.55 0.96
N ASP A 126 -13.33 -9.49 0.05
CA ASP A 126 -14.03 -10.74 0.37
C ASP A 126 -13.10 -11.72 1.09
N VAL A 127 -11.77 -11.51 1.02
CA VAL A 127 -10.79 -12.35 1.72
C VAL A 127 -10.19 -11.68 2.96
N ASN A 128 -9.97 -10.37 2.94
CA ASN A 128 -9.22 -9.65 3.98
C ASN A 128 -10.06 -8.53 4.59
N SER A 129 -10.97 -8.90 5.50
CA SER A 129 -11.83 -7.95 6.23
C SER A 129 -11.03 -6.89 7.01
N THR A 130 -9.90 -7.25 7.63
CA THR A 130 -9.02 -6.31 8.33
C THR A 130 -8.49 -5.21 7.41
N TYR A 131 -8.17 -5.53 6.15
CA TYR A 131 -7.69 -4.54 5.19
C TYR A 131 -8.82 -3.64 4.69
N CYS A 132 -10.03 -4.19 4.52
CA CYS A 132 -11.23 -3.41 4.26
C CYS A 132 -11.51 -2.41 5.40
N ASP A 133 -11.43 -2.84 6.65
CA ASP A 133 -11.58 -1.96 7.82
C ASP A 133 -10.51 -0.86 7.84
N PHE A 134 -9.26 -1.21 7.51
CA PHE A 134 -8.17 -0.25 7.37
C PHE A 134 -8.43 0.79 6.27
N ALA A 135 -8.84 0.35 5.07
CA ALA A 135 -9.16 1.24 3.96
C ALA A 135 -10.32 2.19 4.29
N ASN A 136 -11.35 1.69 4.99
CA ASN A 136 -12.46 2.52 5.48
C ASN A 136 -12.01 3.51 6.57
N HIS A 137 -11.15 3.09 7.49
CA HIS A 137 -10.58 3.94 8.55
C HIS A 137 -9.75 5.08 7.98
N MET A 138 -8.90 4.78 7.00
CA MET A 138 -8.03 5.75 6.33
C MET A 138 -8.77 6.59 5.27
N GLY A 139 -9.91 6.10 4.75
CA GLY A 139 -10.73 6.82 3.77
C GLY A 139 -10.23 6.73 2.32
N PHE A 140 -9.64 5.59 1.95
CA PHE A 140 -9.22 5.27 0.57
C PHE A 140 -9.90 4.01 0.05
N ALA A 141 -9.88 3.85 -1.27
CA ALA A 141 -10.30 2.64 -1.97
C ALA A 141 -9.12 2.04 -2.74
N VAL A 142 -8.93 0.72 -2.65
CA VAL A 142 -7.95 0.03 -3.49
C VAL A 142 -8.48 -0.25 -4.88
N LEU A 143 -7.66 0.10 -5.86
CA LEU A 143 -7.85 -0.23 -7.27
C LEU A 143 -6.84 -1.32 -7.64
N PRO A 144 -7.28 -2.54 -8.00
CA PRO A 144 -6.38 -3.50 -8.60
C PRO A 144 -5.85 -2.95 -9.93
N ALA A 145 -4.54 -3.04 -10.17
CA ALA A 145 -3.99 -2.81 -11.50
C ALA A 145 -4.62 -3.78 -12.50
N ARG A 146 -5.06 -3.28 -13.66
CA ARG A 146 -5.78 -4.07 -14.67
C ARG A 146 -4.86 -5.17 -15.24
N PRO A 147 -5.21 -6.47 -15.11
CA PRO A 147 -4.40 -7.55 -15.67
C PRO A 147 -4.28 -7.44 -17.19
N ARG A 148 -3.09 -7.73 -17.74
CA ARG A 148 -2.82 -7.85 -19.19
C ARG A 148 -3.00 -6.57 -20.03
N LYS A 149 -2.92 -5.37 -19.44
CA LYS A 149 -2.86 -4.10 -20.19
C LYS A 149 -1.65 -3.23 -19.79
N PRO A 150 -0.45 -3.49 -20.36
CA PRO A 150 0.75 -2.67 -20.13
C PRO A 150 0.58 -1.22 -20.59
N GLN A 151 -0.28 -0.97 -21.57
CA GLN A 151 -0.47 0.37 -22.16
C GLN A 151 -1.32 1.32 -21.29
N ASP A 152 -2.14 0.79 -20.38
CA ASP A 152 -2.87 1.57 -19.37
C ASP A 152 -1.96 2.02 -18.19
N LYS A 153 -0.69 1.59 -18.20
CA LYS A 153 0.33 1.84 -17.17
C LYS A 153 1.31 2.96 -17.57
N GLY A 154 0.86 3.90 -18.38
CA GLY A 154 1.63 5.05 -18.86
C GLY A 154 1.96 6.07 -17.77
N SER A 155 2.97 5.75 -16.93
CA SER A 155 3.97 6.63 -16.26
C SER A 155 4.42 6.04 -14.92
N GLY A 156 3.54 5.34 -14.22
CA GLY A 156 3.77 4.74 -12.90
C GLY A 156 4.89 3.70 -12.87
N GLU A 157 4.82 2.72 -13.78
CA GLU A 157 5.84 1.66 -13.95
C GLU A 157 7.21 2.23 -14.30
N THR A 158 7.24 3.38 -15.00
CA THR A 158 8.51 4.01 -15.40
C THR A 158 9.21 4.64 -14.20
N HIS A 159 8.48 5.20 -13.22
CA HIS A 159 9.12 5.85 -12.08
C HIS A 159 9.53 4.86 -10.99
N ILE A 160 8.66 3.92 -10.60
CA ILE A 160 8.95 2.91 -9.56
C ILE A 160 10.16 2.06 -9.97
N GLY A 161 10.14 1.49 -11.18
CA GLY A 161 11.22 0.63 -11.67
C GLY A 161 12.53 1.37 -11.96
N VAL A 162 12.49 2.69 -12.23
CA VAL A 162 13.72 3.50 -12.36
C VAL A 162 14.35 3.77 -11.01
N VAL A 163 13.55 4.17 -10.01
CA VAL A 163 14.04 4.47 -8.66
C VAL A 163 14.65 3.24 -8.01
N GLN A 164 14.00 2.08 -8.18
CA GLN A 164 14.51 0.80 -7.70
C GLN A 164 15.86 0.45 -8.35
N ARG A 165 15.94 0.49 -9.69
CA ARG A 165 17.17 0.13 -10.41
C ARG A 165 18.33 1.05 -10.05
N ASP A 166 18.09 2.36 -9.95
CA ASP A 166 19.14 3.32 -9.59
C ASP A 166 19.65 3.07 -8.16
N PHE A 167 18.74 2.87 -7.20
CA PHE A 167 19.12 2.54 -5.83
C PHE A 167 19.96 1.27 -5.75
N TYR A 168 19.52 0.19 -6.41
CA TYR A 168 20.23 -1.09 -6.42
C TYR A 168 21.62 -0.97 -7.04
N GLN A 169 21.77 -0.17 -8.10
CA GLN A 169 23.10 0.07 -8.68
C GLN A 169 24.04 0.79 -7.72
N ARG A 170 23.54 1.72 -6.91
CA ARG A 170 24.37 2.45 -5.91
C ARG A 170 24.82 1.56 -4.76
N VAL A 171 23.99 0.62 -4.34
CA VAL A 171 24.27 -0.23 -3.17
C VAL A 171 24.79 -1.62 -3.53
N ARG A 172 24.97 -1.95 -4.82
CA ARG A 172 25.37 -3.28 -5.31
C ARG A 172 26.66 -3.86 -4.70
N ASN A 173 27.57 -2.99 -4.25
CA ASN A 173 28.86 -3.36 -3.67
C ASN A 173 28.88 -3.23 -2.14
N GLN A 174 27.73 -2.96 -1.51
CA GLN A 174 27.62 -2.78 -0.06
C GLN A 174 27.01 -4.04 0.57
N VAL A 175 27.44 -4.36 1.78
CA VAL A 175 26.87 -5.42 2.60
C VAL A 175 26.12 -4.78 3.75
N PHE A 176 24.86 -5.19 3.92
CA PHE A 176 24.00 -4.68 4.97
C PHE A 176 23.82 -5.72 6.05
N TYR A 177 23.87 -5.28 7.31
CA TYR A 177 23.73 -6.17 8.47
C TYR A 177 22.39 -6.00 9.21
N SER A 178 21.69 -4.88 8.98
CA SER A 178 20.38 -4.64 9.59
C SER A 178 19.42 -3.94 8.65
N LEU A 179 18.11 -4.12 8.89
CA LEU A 179 17.06 -3.35 8.18
C LEU A 179 17.16 -1.86 8.46
N GLU A 180 17.57 -1.47 9.67
CA GLU A 180 17.67 -0.07 10.06
C GLU A 180 18.73 0.66 9.22
N GLU A 181 19.90 0.04 9.06
CA GLU A 181 20.98 0.56 8.22
C GLU A 181 20.52 0.72 6.76
N LEU A 182 19.96 -0.34 6.19
CA LEU A 182 19.47 -0.34 4.80
C LEU A 182 18.41 0.75 4.58
N ASN A 183 17.43 0.86 5.49
CA ASN A 183 16.40 1.88 5.41
C ASN A 183 16.93 3.30 5.65
N ALA A 184 17.96 3.48 6.48
CA ALA A 184 18.60 4.78 6.67
C ALA A 184 19.37 5.26 5.42
N ILE A 185 19.96 4.34 4.65
CA ILE A 185 20.57 4.67 3.35
C ILE A 185 19.47 4.98 2.32
N LEU A 186 18.40 4.18 2.29
CA LEU A 186 17.27 4.41 1.40
C LEU A 186 16.63 5.80 1.63
N ARG A 187 16.38 6.18 2.89
CA ARG A 187 15.79 7.50 3.23
C ARG A 187 16.63 8.65 2.68
N ARG A 188 17.95 8.61 2.88
CA ARG A 188 18.88 9.62 2.35
C ARG A 188 18.86 9.67 0.82
N TYR A 189 18.78 8.52 0.17
CA TYR A 189 18.64 8.44 -1.28
C TYR A 189 17.32 9.07 -1.77
N LEU A 190 16.19 8.74 -1.14
CA LEU A 190 14.88 9.29 -1.50
C LEU A 190 14.79 10.80 -1.23
N GLU A 191 15.39 11.29 -0.14
CA GLU A 191 15.52 12.71 0.16
C GLU A 191 16.27 13.44 -0.97
N ASN A 192 17.42 12.93 -1.39
CA ASN A 192 18.17 13.51 -2.51
C ASN A 192 17.37 13.47 -3.82
N LEU A 193 16.78 12.32 -4.14
CA LEU A 193 15.94 12.14 -5.33
C LEU A 193 14.76 13.12 -5.35
N SER A 194 14.20 13.44 -4.18
CA SER A 194 13.10 14.39 -4.06
C SER A 194 13.50 15.82 -4.43
N GLN A 195 14.76 16.19 -4.18
CA GLN A 195 15.30 17.53 -4.46
C GLN A 195 15.88 17.68 -5.87
N GLU A 196 16.16 16.58 -6.56
CA GLU A 196 16.64 16.61 -7.95
C GLU A 196 15.61 17.23 -8.89
N VAL A 197 16.09 18.12 -9.78
CA VAL A 197 15.27 18.75 -10.82
C VAL A 197 14.93 17.73 -11.89
N MET A 198 13.63 17.56 -12.16
CA MET A 198 13.15 16.66 -13.21
C MET A 198 13.29 17.32 -14.58
N LYS A 199 13.89 16.61 -15.54
CA LYS A 199 14.12 17.12 -16.91
C LYS A 199 12.82 17.56 -17.60
N ASP A 200 11.75 16.78 -17.45
CA ASP A 200 10.48 17.01 -18.15
C ASP A 200 9.68 18.19 -17.58
N TYR A 201 9.95 18.60 -16.33
CA TYR A 201 9.17 19.62 -15.63
C TYR A 201 9.97 20.87 -15.24
N GLY A 202 11.31 20.82 -15.27
CA GLY A 202 12.17 21.93 -14.85
C GLY A 202 12.12 22.26 -13.34
N VAL A 203 11.42 21.46 -12.55
CA VAL A 203 11.26 21.60 -11.09
C VAL A 203 11.53 20.26 -10.40
N SER A 204 11.80 20.31 -9.09
CA SER A 204 12.02 19.08 -8.31
C SER A 204 10.71 18.36 -7.96
N ARG A 205 10.82 17.08 -7.58
CA ARG A 205 9.67 16.29 -7.08
C ARG A 205 9.09 16.92 -5.82
N ALA A 206 9.95 17.41 -4.93
CA ALA A 206 9.54 18.10 -3.70
C ALA A 206 8.73 19.37 -4.01
N GLN A 207 9.14 20.18 -4.99
CA GLN A 207 8.39 21.36 -5.40
C GLN A 207 7.00 21.02 -5.97
N ARG A 208 6.91 19.96 -6.79
CA ARG A 208 5.60 19.48 -7.29
C ARG A 208 4.73 18.90 -6.18
N PHE A 209 5.36 18.23 -5.21
CA PHE A 209 4.67 17.64 -4.07
C PHE A 209 4.03 18.69 -3.16
N GLU A 210 4.64 19.86 -2.99
CA GLU A 210 4.01 20.96 -2.23
C GLU A 210 2.67 21.42 -2.82
N GLU A 211 2.52 21.33 -4.15
CA GLU A 211 1.21 21.56 -4.79
C GLU A 211 0.27 20.39 -4.54
N GLU A 212 0.75 19.16 -4.75
CA GLU A 212 -0.06 17.95 -4.58
C GLU A 212 -0.59 17.75 -3.17
N LYS A 213 0.22 18.09 -2.16
CA LYS A 213 -0.09 17.96 -0.73
C LYS A 213 -1.37 18.69 -0.34
N LYS A 214 -1.69 19.80 -1.02
CA LYS A 214 -2.92 20.59 -0.79
C LYS A 214 -4.20 19.82 -1.16
N HIS A 215 -4.07 18.78 -1.99
CA HIS A 215 -5.18 17.97 -2.48
C HIS A 215 -5.35 16.65 -1.71
N LEU A 216 -4.42 16.32 -0.80
CA LEU A 216 -4.52 15.13 0.03
C LEU A 216 -5.58 15.28 1.12
N LYS A 217 -6.29 14.19 1.42
CA LYS A 217 -7.20 14.15 2.57
C LYS A 217 -6.38 14.16 3.87
N PRO A 218 -6.89 14.74 4.97
CA PRO A 218 -6.22 14.68 6.25
C PRO A 218 -6.09 13.22 6.74
N LEU A 219 -5.02 12.95 7.48
CA LEU A 219 -4.86 11.68 8.17
C LEU A 219 -5.93 11.50 9.26
N PRO A 220 -6.41 10.27 9.51
CA PRO A 220 -7.28 9.99 10.65
C PRO A 220 -6.60 10.39 11.98
N PRO A 221 -7.38 10.84 12.98
CA PRO A 221 -6.84 11.29 14.26
C PRO A 221 -6.30 10.14 15.13
N SER A 222 -6.76 8.90 14.88
CA SER A 222 -6.32 7.71 15.59
C SER A 222 -5.61 6.74 14.66
N ARG A 223 -4.63 6.00 15.21
CA ARG A 223 -3.98 4.89 14.51
C ARG A 223 -4.96 3.74 14.31
N PHE A 224 -4.76 2.97 13.25
CA PHE A 224 -5.54 1.77 13.05
C PHE A 224 -5.09 0.65 14.00
N GLU A 225 -6.05 0.06 14.69
CA GLU A 225 -5.85 -1.10 15.55
C GLU A 225 -6.03 -2.37 14.71
N LEU A 226 -4.95 -3.14 14.57
CA LEU A 226 -4.99 -4.41 13.86
C LEU A 226 -5.84 -5.41 14.65
N SER A 227 -6.87 -5.95 14.00
CA SER A 227 -7.73 -7.01 14.52
C SER A 227 -7.55 -8.28 13.70
N GLU A 228 -7.50 -9.42 14.38
CA GLU A 228 -7.58 -10.74 13.75
C GLU A 228 -9.02 -11.23 13.79
N TRP A 229 -9.57 -11.54 12.62
CA TRP A 229 -10.87 -12.19 12.52
C TRP A 229 -10.73 -13.70 12.71
N ARG A 230 -11.48 -14.26 13.64
CA ARG A 230 -11.55 -15.71 13.87
C ARG A 230 -13.00 -16.16 13.90
N GLY A 231 -13.30 -17.22 13.15
CA GLY A 231 -14.55 -17.95 13.31
C GLY A 231 -14.51 -18.69 14.65
N ALA A 232 -15.49 -18.42 15.53
CA ALA A 232 -15.64 -19.12 16.80
C ALA A 232 -17.07 -19.65 16.91
N LYS A 233 -17.20 -20.92 17.33
CA LYS A 233 -18.51 -21.48 17.68
C LYS A 233 -18.86 -20.99 19.08
N VAL A 234 -20.01 -20.34 19.22
CA VAL A 234 -20.55 -19.94 20.53
C VAL A 234 -20.91 -21.21 21.29
N HIS A 235 -20.34 -21.37 22.49
CA HIS A 235 -20.72 -22.47 23.36
C HIS A 235 -22.12 -22.20 23.96
N PRO A 236 -22.92 -23.23 24.30
CA PRO A 236 -24.27 -23.03 24.85
C PRO A 236 -24.36 -22.15 26.11
N ASP A 237 -23.26 -21.97 26.83
CA ASP A 237 -23.15 -21.01 27.95
C ASP A 237 -22.92 -19.56 27.49
N CYS A 238 -23.08 -19.27 26.20
CA CYS A 238 -22.87 -17.97 25.56
C CYS A 238 -21.44 -17.42 25.64
N HIS A 239 -20.43 -18.26 25.92
CA HIS A 239 -19.03 -17.86 25.89
C HIS A 239 -18.35 -18.28 24.57
N ILE A 240 -17.38 -17.47 24.14
CA ILE A 240 -16.50 -17.78 23.01
C ILE A 240 -15.05 -17.86 23.49
N GLN A 241 -14.34 -18.90 23.06
CA GLN A 241 -12.91 -19.04 23.34
C GLN A 241 -12.11 -18.37 22.22
N VAL A 242 -11.47 -17.24 22.54
CA VAL A 242 -10.71 -16.43 21.56
C VAL A 242 -9.22 -16.83 21.51
N VAL A 243 -8.66 -17.28 22.64
CA VAL A 243 -7.26 -17.72 22.77
C VAL A 243 -7.19 -19.02 23.59
N LYS A 244 -6.42 -20.03 23.14
CA LYS A 244 -6.02 -21.16 23.98
C LYS A 244 -4.88 -20.70 24.88
N THR A 245 -5.22 -20.15 26.05
CA THR A 245 -4.23 -19.88 27.11
C THR A 245 -4.54 -20.78 28.29
N SER A 246 -3.56 -21.54 28.78
CA SER A 246 -3.68 -22.42 29.94
C SER A 246 -3.82 -21.69 31.28
N THR A 247 -4.22 -20.42 31.29
CA THR A 247 -4.29 -19.61 32.49
C THR A 247 -5.50 -18.70 32.41
N ARG A 248 -6.45 -18.89 33.33
CA ARG A 248 -7.64 -18.03 33.51
C ARG A 248 -7.17 -16.58 33.70
N CYS A 249 -7.56 -15.70 32.80
CA CYS A 249 -7.57 -14.26 33.06
C CYS A 249 -8.88 -13.67 32.53
N ARG A 250 -9.60 -12.96 33.40
CA ARG A 250 -10.71 -12.08 33.01
C ARG A 250 -10.12 -10.96 32.17
N LEU A 251 -10.56 -10.82 30.92
CA LEU A 251 -10.28 -9.64 30.12
C LEU A 251 -11.58 -9.09 29.53
N SER A 252 -11.82 -7.82 29.84
CA SER A 252 -12.62 -6.92 29.03
C SER A 252 -11.85 -6.65 27.73
N MET A 253 -12.19 -7.38 26.67
CA MET A 253 -11.84 -7.03 25.29
C MET A 253 -13.14 -6.96 24.49
N SER A 254 -13.33 -5.84 23.78
CA SER A 254 -14.45 -5.69 22.84
C SER A 254 -14.19 -6.58 21.64
N VAL A 255 -14.78 -7.78 21.65
CA VAL A 255 -14.80 -8.69 20.50
C VAL A 255 -16.13 -8.49 19.81
N ARG A 256 -16.13 -7.91 18.60
CA ARG A 256 -17.31 -7.96 17.72
C ARG A 256 -17.32 -9.31 17.02
N ALA A 257 -18.04 -10.27 17.58
CA ALA A 257 -18.34 -11.53 16.92
C ALA A 257 -19.49 -11.32 15.93
N CYS A 258 -19.30 -11.72 14.67
CA CYS A 258 -20.41 -11.85 13.72
C CYS A 258 -21.12 -13.17 14.02
N VAL A 259 -22.35 -13.09 14.54
CA VAL A 259 -23.21 -14.26 14.75
C VAL A 259 -23.90 -14.56 13.43
N CYS A 260 -23.51 -15.63 12.75
CA CYS A 260 -24.35 -16.25 11.73
C CYS A 260 -25.31 -17.20 12.44
N ALA A 261 -26.61 -16.90 12.34
CA ALA A 261 -27.69 -17.82 12.70
C ALA A 261 -27.88 -18.86 11.59
#